data_AF-A0A1C8ZS09-F1
#
_entry.id   AF-A0A1C8ZS09-F1
#
_cell.length_a   1.000
_cell.length_b   1.000
_cell.length_c   1.000
_cell.angle_alpha   90.00
_cell.angle_beta   90.00
_cell.angle_gamma   90.00
#
_symmetry.space_group_name_H-M   'P 1'
#
loop_
_entity.id
_entity.type
_entity.pdbx_description
1 polymer ?
#
loop_
_entity_poly.entity_id
_entity_poly.type
_entity_poly.pdbx_seq_one_letter_code
_entity_poly.pdbx_strand_id
1 'polypeptide(L)'
;MKSYLGTLTALQEAGVYFFTNDLDEAKVALQEASILYKGLKVKILNLANTEERLEIVEIDPDMASEKSGYAVVVKVPDMPV
;
A
#
# COMPACT_ATOMS: atom_id res chain seq x y z
N MET A 1 -13.86 4.55 11.46
CA MET A 1 -12.48 4.36 10.97
C MET A 1 -11.88 3.16 11.67
N LYS A 2 -11.61 2.06 10.95
CA LYS A 2 -10.83 0.94 11.49
C LYS A 2 -9.37 1.25 11.21
N SER A 3 -8.58 1.55 12.24
CA SER A 3 -7.15 1.74 12.12
C SER A 3 -6.48 0.38 12.30
N TYR A 4 -5.89 -0.16 11.22
CA TYR A 4 -5.03 -1.34 11.27
C TYR A 4 -3.64 -0.90 11.72
N LEU A 5 -3.53 -0.54 13.00
CA LEU A 5 -2.26 -0.22 13.68
C LEU A 5 -1.57 -1.47 14.24
N GLY A 6 -1.97 -2.65 13.78
CA GLY A 6 -1.37 -3.91 14.17
C GLY A 6 -0.33 -4.33 13.14
N THR A 7 0.93 -4.33 13.55
CA THR A 7 1.98 -5.18 12.97
C THR A 7 2.73 -4.62 11.75
N LEU A 8 3.34 -3.45 11.89
CA LEU A 8 4.64 -3.15 11.24
C LEU A 8 5.78 -3.92 11.95
N THR A 9 5.51 -5.16 12.35
CA THR A 9 6.24 -5.90 13.38
C THR A 9 6.31 -7.38 13.08
N ALA A 10 6.60 -7.75 11.83
CA ALA A 10 7.27 -9.01 11.49
C ALA A 10 7.55 -9.06 9.98
N LEU A 11 8.78 -8.77 9.57
CA LEU A 11 9.39 -9.42 8.40
C LEU A 11 8.86 -9.12 6.97
N GLN A 12 8.09 -8.06 6.72
CA GLN A 12 7.72 -7.67 5.35
C GLN A 12 8.15 -6.24 5.06
N GLU A 13 8.98 -6.07 4.02
CA GLU A 13 9.53 -4.81 3.53
C GLU A 13 8.45 -3.90 2.90
N ALA A 14 7.16 -4.15 3.18
CA ALA A 14 6.02 -3.49 2.57
C ALA A 14 4.75 -3.63 3.43
N GLY A 15 3.84 -2.66 3.33
CA GLY A 15 2.50 -2.72 3.94
C GLY A 15 1.49 -1.84 3.20
N VAL A 16 0.19 -2.18 3.32
CA VAL A 16 -0.91 -1.38 2.79
C VAL A 16 -1.31 -0.31 3.81
N TYR A 17 -1.24 0.95 3.42
CA TYR A 17 -1.63 2.10 4.25
C TYR A 17 -3.11 2.44 4.12
N PHE A 18 -3.64 2.42 2.90
CA PHE A 18 -4.99 2.86 2.60
C PHE A 18 -5.54 2.15 1.36
N PHE A 19 -6.86 1.93 1.31
CA PHE A 19 -7.56 1.41 0.14
C PHE A 19 -8.86 2.18 -0.09
N THR A 20 -9.12 2.53 -1.35
CA THR A 20 -10.34 3.23 -1.79
C THR A 20 -10.65 2.88 -3.25
N ASN A 21 -11.88 3.10 -3.67
CA ASN A 21 -12.25 3.00 -5.09
C ASN A 21 -12.07 4.34 -5.84
N ASP A 22 -11.77 5.43 -5.13
CA ASP A 22 -11.56 6.75 -5.71
C ASP A 22 -10.06 7.09 -5.83
N LEU A 23 -9.61 7.40 -7.04
CA LEU A 23 -8.22 7.75 -7.30
C LEU A 23 -7.80 9.05 -6.60
N ASP A 24 -8.70 10.02 -6.48
CA ASP A 24 -8.37 11.31 -5.88
C ASP A 24 -8.22 11.18 -4.36
N GLU A 25 -9.04 10.36 -3.70
CA GLU A 25 -8.82 9.98 -2.31
C GLU A 25 -7.49 9.24 -2.11
N ALA A 26 -7.15 8.32 -3.02
CA ALA A 26 -5.86 7.60 -2.95
C ALA A 26 -4.66 8.54 -3.09
N LYS A 27 -4.77 9.60 -3.91
CA LYS A 27 -3.72 10.64 -4.04
C LYS A 27 -3.56 11.45 -2.76
N VAL A 28 -4.66 11.79 -2.09
CA VAL A 28 -4.60 12.48 -0.78
C VAL A 28 -3.90 11.59 0.24
N ALA A 29 -4.31 10.33 0.34
CA ALA A 29 -3.70 9.36 1.24
C ALA A 29 -2.21 9.10 0.91
N LEU A 30 -1.82 9.12 -0.37
CA LEU A 30 -0.42 9.04 -0.79
C LEU A 30 0.40 10.20 -0.25
N GLN A 31 -0.11 11.44 -0.32
CA GLN A 31 0.57 12.62 0.20
C GLN A 31 0.75 12.52 1.72
N GLU A 32 -0.30 12.13 2.43
CA GLU A 32 -0.25 11.92 3.88
C GLU A 32 0.77 10.85 4.27
N ALA A 33 0.71 9.67 3.62
CA ALA A 33 1.65 8.59 3.85
C ALA A 33 3.10 8.99 3.53
N SER A 34 3.34 9.78 2.49
CA SER A 34 4.67 10.28 2.14
C SER A 34 5.25 11.20 3.21
N ILE A 35 4.40 11.94 3.92
CA ILE A 35 4.81 12.81 5.03
C ILE A 35 5.08 12.00 6.30
N LEU A 36 4.27 10.97 6.57
CA LEU A 36 4.39 10.11 7.76
C LEU A 36 5.58 9.16 7.65
N TYR A 37 5.76 8.53 6.49
CA TYR A 37 6.77 7.50 6.23
C TYR A 37 7.96 8.06 5.45
N LYS A 38 8.55 9.16 5.93
CA LYS A 38 9.74 9.76 5.31
C LYS A 38 10.88 8.75 5.21
N GLY A 39 11.49 8.66 4.03
CA GLY A 39 12.58 7.72 3.75
C GLY A 39 12.10 6.34 3.30
N LEU A 40 10.79 6.08 3.31
CA LEU A 40 10.20 4.90 2.69
C LEU A 40 9.65 5.22 1.29
N LYS A 41 9.53 4.19 0.46
CA LYS A 41 8.91 4.30 -0.86
C LYS A 41 7.40 4.14 -0.72
N VAL A 42 6.65 5.21 -0.98
CA VAL A 42 5.19 5.20 -0.98
C VAL A 42 4.68 5.26 -2.41
N LYS A 43 3.72 4.40 -2.79
CA LYS A 43 3.10 4.42 -4.12
C LYS A 43 1.64 3.99 -4.09
N ILE A 44 0.89 4.38 -5.11
CA ILE A 44 -0.46 3.87 -5.38
C ILE A 44 -0.32 2.66 -6.31
N LEU A 45 -1.07 1.61 -6.01
CA LEU A 45 -1.26 0.43 -6.84
C LEU A 45 -2.72 0.32 -7.24
N ASN A 46 -2.99 0.10 -8.52
CA ASN A 46 -4.31 -0.04 -9.11
C ASN A 46 -4.66 -1.53 -9.25
N LEU A 47 -5.67 -1.98 -8.50
CA LEU A 47 -6.09 -3.39 -8.50
C LEU A 47 -6.73 -3.84 -9.83
N ALA A 48 -7.10 -2.91 -10.70
CA ALA A 48 -7.54 -3.25 -12.06
C ALA A 48 -6.37 -3.73 -12.94
N ASN A 49 -5.13 -3.33 -12.63
CA ASN A 49 -3.93 -3.87 -13.25
C ASN A 49 -3.57 -5.20 -12.57
N THR A 50 -3.42 -6.25 -13.36
CA THR A 50 -3.16 -7.60 -12.84
C THR A 50 -1.79 -7.69 -12.14
N GLU A 51 -0.75 -7.03 -12.65
CA GLU A 51 0.58 -7.04 -12.05
C GLU A 51 0.59 -6.32 -10.70
N GLU A 52 -0.01 -5.13 -10.65
CA GLU A 52 -0.12 -4.34 -9.43
C GLU A 52 -1.01 -5.01 -8.39
N ARG A 53 -2.06 -5.72 -8.81
CA ARG A 53 -2.89 -6.54 -7.91
C ARG A 53 -2.10 -7.69 -7.31
N LEU A 54 -1.28 -8.39 -8.10
CA LEU A 54 -0.42 -9.45 -7.56
C LEU A 54 0.54 -8.88 -6.52
N GLU A 55 1.14 -7.73 -6.81
CA GLU A 55 2.01 -7.04 -5.85
C GLU A 55 1.29 -6.69 -4.54
N ILE A 56 0.04 -6.23 -4.59
CA ILE A 56 -0.74 -5.96 -3.36
C ILE A 56 -1.00 -7.25 -2.59
N VAL A 57 -1.38 -8.33 -3.26
CA VAL A 57 -1.69 -9.62 -2.61
C VAL A 57 -0.47 -10.25 -1.96
N GLU A 58 0.72 -10.05 -2.52
CA GLU A 58 1.98 -10.46 -1.90
C GLU A 58 2.28 -9.67 -0.61
N ILE A 59 1.91 -8.39 -0.58
CA ILE A 59 2.08 -7.52 0.60
C ILE A 59 1.03 -7.83 1.66
N ASP A 60 -0.23 -7.94 1.25
CA ASP A 60 -1.37 -8.19 2.12
C ASP A 60 -2.32 -9.20 1.44
N PRO A 61 -2.25 -10.49 1.82
CA PRO A 61 -3.09 -11.55 1.27
C PRO A 61 -4.59 -11.30 1.41
N ASP A 62 -5.03 -10.49 2.38
CA ASP A 62 -6.46 -10.19 2.59
C ASP A 62 -7.05 -9.39 1.41
N MET A 63 -6.19 -8.69 0.66
CA MET A 63 -6.57 -7.93 -0.54
C MET A 63 -6.86 -8.82 -1.76
N ALA A 64 -6.64 -10.14 -1.69
CA ALA A 64 -6.91 -11.07 -2.79
C ALA A 64 -8.38 -11.11 -3.24
N SER A 65 -9.30 -10.70 -2.36
CA SER A 65 -10.73 -10.63 -2.65
C SER A 65 -11.10 -9.41 -3.49
N GLU A 66 -10.27 -8.37 -3.48
CA GLU A 66 -10.55 -7.10 -4.14
C GLU A 66 -10.14 -7.15 -5.63
N LYS A 67 -11.07 -6.78 -6.51
CA LYS A 67 -10.87 -6.86 -7.98
C LYS A 67 -10.59 -5.51 -8.65
N SER A 68 -10.82 -4.42 -7.92
CA SER A 68 -10.73 -3.05 -8.41
C SER A 68 -10.45 -2.10 -7.25
N GLY A 69 -10.03 -0.88 -7.57
CA GLY A 69 -9.71 0.16 -6.60
C GLY A 69 -8.22 0.48 -6.57
N TYR A 70 -7.84 1.31 -5.60
CA TYR A 70 -6.51 1.87 -5.45
C TYR A 70 -6.03 1.62 -4.02
N ALA A 71 -4.88 0.96 -3.90
CA ALA A 71 -4.20 0.74 -2.64
C ALA A 71 -2.97 1.65 -2.55
N VAL A 72 -2.83 2.37 -1.46
CA VAL A 72 -1.59 3.08 -1.11
C VAL A 72 -0.72 2.10 -0.33
N VAL A 73 0.47 1.83 -0.85
CA VAL A 73 1.44 0.94 -0.21
C VAL A 73 2.68 1.70 0.21
N VAL A 74 3.26 1.29 1.33
CA VAL A 74 4.51 1.81 1.88
C VAL A 74 5.51 0.67 1.86
N LYS A 75 6.69 0.89 1.28
CA LYS A 75 7.77 -0.11 1.15
C LYS A 75 9.10 0.43 1.65
N VAL A 76 9.92 -0.45 2.21
CA VAL A 76 11.34 -0.16 2.46
C VAL A 76 12.03 -0.02 1.11
N PRO A 77 12.83 1.04 0.88
CA PRO A 77 13.58 1.17 -0.36
C PRO A 77 14.60 0.04 -0.47
N ASP A 78 14.75 -0.54 -1.66
CA ASP A 78 15.80 -1.51 -1.94
C ASP A 78 17.16 -0.88 -1.60
N MET A 79 17.82 -1.34 -0.54
CA MET A 79 19.18 -0.90 -0.24
C MET A 79 20.10 -1.39 -1.37
N PRO A 80 20.99 -0.54 -1.92
CA PRO A 80 22.08 -1.04 -2.73
C PRO A 80 22.97 -1.90 -1.82
N VAL A 81 23.03 -3.20 -2.11
CA VAL A 81 23.96 -4.15 -1.48
C VAL A 81 25.39 -3.82 -1.87
#